data_AF-A0A6B2G9I0-F1
#
_entry.id   AF-A0A6B2G9I0-F1
#
_cell.length_a   1.000
_cell.length_b   1.000
_cell.length_c   1.000
_cell.angle_alpha   90.00
_cell.angle_beta   90.00
_cell.angle_gamma   90.00
#
_symmetry.space_group_name_H-M   'P 1'
#
loop_
_entity.id
_entity.type
_entity.pdbx_description
1 polymer ?
#
loop_
_entity_poly.entity_id
_entity_poly.type
_entity_poly.pdbx_seq_one_letter_code
_entity_poly.pdbx_strand_id
1 'polypeptide(L)'
;YSFLKSVLPISYPHENGGLPLEIPNLKYDTLKSYHQTYYQPSNSCFMTYGSIPVATHLKFLNNVLMSSQKVSVDSSVLDENHWTLPRRVTAFGYPDPLISDKKRQITLTVGYKMKSYDTYDMFVMSIIASLLIDGPNCPFYASLIEPHIGLDYSPILGYIEETKHRIFAIGLAGIGESDIENVENIIQRTFEKVVNEGFDKQHVNDLIDTLELKFKHHTPS
;
A
#
# COMPACT_ATOMS: atom_id res chain seq x y z
N TYR A 1 13.96 4.09 5.70
CA TYR A 1 14.10 3.01 4.70
C TYR A 1 12.69 2.56 4.36
N SER A 2 12.23 2.78 3.13
CA SER A 2 10.85 2.47 2.73
C SER A 2 10.67 1.00 2.40
N PHE A 3 9.62 0.42 2.97
CA PHE A 3 9.11 -0.90 2.63
C PHE A 3 8.86 -1.07 1.13
N LEU A 4 8.30 -0.05 0.46
CA LEU A 4 8.04 -0.12 -0.99
C LEU A 4 9.32 -0.31 -1.78
N LYS A 5 10.40 0.37 -1.40
CA LYS A 5 11.71 0.19 -2.03
C LYS A 5 12.27 -1.22 -1.81
N SER A 6 11.97 -1.84 -0.68
CA SER A 6 12.35 -3.23 -0.40
C SER A 6 11.65 -4.20 -1.35
N VAL A 7 10.33 -4.05 -1.52
CA VAL A 7 9.48 -4.99 -2.29
C VAL A 7 9.52 -4.70 -3.79
N LEU A 8 9.57 -3.43 -4.20
CA LEU A 8 9.55 -2.96 -5.58
C LEU A 8 10.77 -2.07 -5.92
N PRO A 9 12.01 -2.60 -5.82
CA PRO A 9 13.23 -1.80 -5.99
C PRO A 9 13.45 -1.24 -7.39
N ILE A 10 12.79 -1.77 -8.44
CA ILE A 10 12.93 -1.27 -9.82
C ILE A 10 11.84 -0.24 -10.13
N SER A 11 10.61 -0.52 -9.74
CA SER A 11 9.44 0.31 -10.06
C SER A 11 9.31 1.52 -9.12
N TYR A 12 9.72 1.37 -7.86
CA TYR A 12 9.66 2.40 -6.82
C TYR A 12 10.99 2.53 -6.04
N PRO A 13 12.11 2.89 -6.71
CA PRO A 13 13.45 2.91 -6.10
C PRO A 13 13.70 4.08 -5.12
N HIS A 14 12.81 5.06 -5.09
CA HIS A 14 13.03 6.36 -4.45
C HIS A 14 12.02 6.65 -3.34
N GLU A 15 12.43 7.53 -2.43
CA GLU A 15 11.61 8.06 -1.35
C GLU A 15 10.96 9.37 -1.83
N ASN A 16 9.68 9.30 -2.25
CA ASN A 16 8.98 10.44 -2.86
C ASN A 16 8.86 11.66 -1.92
N GLY A 17 8.87 11.45 -0.60
CA GLY A 17 8.88 12.53 0.39
C GLY A 17 10.21 13.26 0.52
N GLY A 18 11.27 12.72 -0.09
CA GLY A 18 12.65 13.22 0.06
C GLY A 18 13.30 12.71 1.35
N LEU A 19 14.50 12.16 1.23
CA LEU A 19 15.31 11.83 2.39
C LEU A 19 15.89 13.13 2.99
N PRO A 20 15.77 13.39 4.31
CA PRO A 20 16.29 14.61 4.92
C PRO A 20 17.75 14.93 4.59
N LEU A 21 18.58 13.90 4.42
CA LEU A 21 20.00 14.04 4.07
C LEU A 21 20.23 14.39 2.58
N GLU A 22 19.26 14.09 1.71
CA GLU A 22 19.35 14.34 0.27
C GLU A 22 18.65 15.63 -0.16
N ILE A 23 17.62 16.08 0.59
CA ILE A 23 16.88 17.31 0.28
C ILE A 23 17.79 18.53 0.07
N PRO A 24 18.83 18.79 0.89
CA PRO A 24 19.73 19.92 0.69
C PRO A 24 20.54 19.87 -0.61
N ASN A 25 20.66 18.69 -1.24
CA ASN A 25 21.40 18.51 -2.49
C ASN A 25 20.55 18.85 -3.73
N LEU A 26 19.25 19.09 -3.57
CA LEU A 26 18.36 19.43 -4.68
C LEU A 26 18.67 20.82 -5.24
N LYS A 27 19.10 20.87 -6.50
CA LYS A 27 19.38 22.13 -7.21
C LYS A 27 18.11 22.77 -7.75
N TYR A 28 18.04 24.09 -7.72
CA TYR A 28 16.92 24.87 -8.26
C TYR A 28 16.63 24.52 -9.74
N ASP A 29 17.66 24.42 -10.58
CA ASP A 29 17.48 24.10 -12.00
C ASP A 29 16.92 22.68 -12.22
N THR A 30 17.30 21.72 -11.35
CA THR A 30 16.73 20.37 -11.37
C THR A 30 15.24 20.40 -11.05
N LEU A 31 14.86 21.14 -10.00
CA LEU A 31 13.45 21.32 -9.63
C LEU A 31 12.64 21.95 -10.77
N LYS A 32 13.17 23.03 -11.37
CA LYS A 32 12.53 23.72 -12.49
C LYS A 32 12.38 22.81 -13.71
N SER A 33 13.42 22.06 -14.05
CA SER A 33 13.40 21.12 -15.17
C SER A 33 12.41 19.98 -14.94
N TYR A 34 12.31 19.47 -13.71
CA TYR A 34 11.34 18.45 -13.33
C TYR A 34 9.91 18.95 -13.53
N HIS A 35 9.58 20.14 -13.01
CA HIS A 35 8.28 20.76 -13.21
C HIS A 35 7.97 20.95 -14.70
N GLN A 36 8.90 21.53 -15.46
CA GLN A 36 8.74 21.73 -16.90
C GLN A 36 8.52 20.41 -17.67
N THR A 37 9.07 19.30 -17.22
CA THR A 37 8.92 18.01 -17.90
C THR A 37 7.60 17.33 -17.54
N TYR A 38 7.29 17.20 -16.24
CA TYR A 38 6.21 16.33 -15.78
C TYR A 38 4.86 17.02 -15.56
N TYR A 39 4.83 18.35 -15.40
CA TYR A 39 3.58 19.11 -15.22
C TYR A 39 2.98 19.59 -16.55
N GLN A 40 3.30 18.89 -17.64
CA GLN A 40 2.71 19.15 -18.95
C GLN A 40 1.24 18.72 -18.97
N PRO A 41 0.34 19.47 -19.64
CA PRO A 41 -1.06 19.06 -19.78
C PRO A 41 -1.26 17.69 -20.42
N SER A 42 -0.36 17.28 -21.31
CA SER A 42 -0.37 15.95 -21.93
C SER A 42 -0.06 14.81 -20.96
N ASN A 43 0.52 15.12 -19.79
CA ASN A 43 0.82 14.18 -18.70
C ASN A 43 -0.14 14.37 -17.51
N SER A 44 -1.21 15.14 -17.66
CA SER A 44 -2.14 15.49 -16.58
C SER A 44 -3.46 14.73 -16.69
N CYS A 45 -4.05 14.39 -15.55
CA CYS A 45 -5.43 13.90 -15.45
C CYS A 45 -6.28 14.94 -14.72
N PHE A 46 -7.35 15.42 -15.37
CA PHE A 46 -8.28 16.38 -14.78
C PHE A 46 -9.53 15.65 -14.30
N MET A 47 -9.90 15.84 -13.03
CA MET A 47 -11.09 15.24 -12.43
C MET A 47 -12.01 16.34 -11.90
N THR A 48 -13.30 16.25 -12.19
CA THR A 48 -14.34 17.16 -11.70
C THR A 48 -15.51 16.35 -11.14
N TYR A 49 -16.11 16.81 -10.05
CA TYR A 49 -17.27 16.18 -9.42
C TYR A 49 -18.22 17.25 -8.88
N GLY A 50 -19.53 17.05 -9.07
CA GLY A 50 -20.57 17.95 -8.57
C GLY A 50 -21.67 18.25 -9.59
N SER A 51 -22.48 19.26 -9.30
CA SER A 51 -23.66 19.64 -10.08
C SER A 51 -23.41 20.68 -11.18
N ILE A 52 -22.18 21.19 -11.30
CA ILE A 52 -21.83 22.17 -12.33
C ILE A 52 -21.81 21.47 -13.70
N PRO A 53 -22.42 22.05 -14.75
CA PRO A 53 -22.39 21.45 -16.08
C PRO A 53 -20.96 21.23 -16.59
N VAL A 54 -20.68 20.02 -17.08
CA VAL A 54 -19.35 19.64 -17.59
C VAL A 54 -18.84 20.60 -18.68
N ALA A 55 -19.74 21.15 -19.50
CA ALA A 55 -19.41 22.13 -20.53
C ALA A 55 -18.72 23.39 -19.96
N THR A 56 -19.10 23.81 -18.75
CA THR A 56 -18.47 24.94 -18.05
C THR A 56 -17.02 24.62 -17.71
N HIS A 57 -16.75 23.42 -17.19
CA HIS A 57 -15.39 22.96 -16.89
C HIS A 57 -14.55 22.81 -18.16
N LEU A 58 -15.10 22.19 -19.21
CA LEU A 58 -14.40 21.99 -20.47
C LEU A 58 -14.08 23.32 -21.16
N LYS A 59 -14.96 24.33 -21.08
CA LYS A 59 -14.68 25.66 -21.62
C LYS A 59 -13.51 26.33 -20.88
N PHE A 60 -13.48 26.23 -19.56
CA PHE A 60 -12.35 26.71 -18.76
C PHE A 60 -11.04 25.99 -19.12
N LEU A 61 -11.06 24.65 -19.13
CA LEU A 61 -9.89 23.85 -19.49
C LEU A 61 -9.40 24.17 -20.90
N ASN A 62 -10.31 24.28 -21.88
CA ASN A 62 -9.95 24.66 -23.24
C ASN A 62 -9.23 26.02 -23.27
N ASN A 63 -9.72 27.03 -22.54
CA ASN A 63 -9.07 28.34 -22.49
C ASN A 63 -7.65 28.28 -21.90
N VAL A 64 -7.41 27.44 -20.89
CA VAL A 64 -6.09 27.26 -20.26
C VAL A 64 -5.15 26.43 -21.14
N LEU A 65 -5.69 25.42 -21.83
CA LEU A 65 -4.89 24.43 -22.57
C LEU A 65 -4.65 24.78 -24.03
N MET A 66 -5.47 25.65 -24.64
CA MET A 66 -5.35 26.01 -26.06
C MET A 66 -4.00 26.61 -26.43
N SER A 67 -3.32 27.27 -25.49
CA SER A 67 -1.99 27.85 -25.69
C SER A 67 -0.85 26.85 -25.47
N SER A 68 -1.16 25.64 -24.98
CA SER A 68 -0.16 24.63 -24.65
C SER A 68 0.14 23.74 -25.87
N GLN A 69 1.42 23.59 -26.19
CA GLN A 69 1.85 22.60 -27.18
C GLN A 69 1.78 21.20 -26.58
N LYS A 70 1.26 20.23 -27.34
CA LYS A 70 1.30 18.82 -26.92
C LYS A 70 2.75 18.32 -26.96
N VAL A 71 3.28 17.94 -25.80
CA VAL A 71 4.62 17.34 -25.67
C VAL A 71 4.47 15.87 -25.26
N SER A 72 5.29 14.99 -25.83
CA SER A 72 5.38 13.60 -25.39
C SER A 72 6.18 13.54 -24.09
N VAL A 73 5.57 13.03 -23.02
CA VAL A 73 6.22 12.80 -21.72
C VAL A 73 6.15 11.30 -21.45
N ASP A 74 7.31 10.67 -21.25
CA ASP A 74 7.36 9.30 -20.74
C ASP A 74 7.36 9.34 -19.21
N SER A 75 6.18 9.17 -18.64
CA SER A 75 5.96 9.05 -17.19
C SER A 75 5.65 7.61 -16.78
N SER A 76 5.97 6.64 -17.65
CA SER A 76 5.66 5.25 -17.39
C SER A 76 6.46 4.71 -16.19
N VAL A 77 5.78 3.96 -15.33
CA VAL A 77 6.43 3.25 -14.22
C VAL A 77 7.01 1.96 -14.78
N LEU A 78 8.30 1.75 -14.54
CA LEU A 78 9.01 0.52 -14.93
C LEU A 78 8.32 -0.71 -14.31
N ASP A 79 8.56 -1.88 -14.92
CA ASP A 79 8.02 -3.13 -14.41
C ASP A 79 8.93 -3.78 -13.37
N GLU A 80 8.33 -4.52 -12.43
CA GLU A 80 9.07 -5.20 -11.37
C GLU A 80 9.31 -6.67 -11.70
N ASN A 81 10.57 -7.08 -11.68
CA ASN A 81 10.94 -8.48 -11.87
C ASN A 81 10.43 -9.37 -10.72
N HIS A 82 10.06 -10.61 -11.02
CA HIS A 82 9.77 -11.60 -9.99
C HIS A 82 11.07 -12.09 -9.36
N TRP A 83 11.08 -12.20 -8.04
CA TRP A 83 12.20 -12.82 -7.34
C TRP A 83 12.04 -14.33 -7.34
N THR A 84 13.15 -15.04 -7.42
CA THR A 84 13.20 -16.50 -7.34
C THR A 84 13.27 -17.01 -5.90
N LEU A 85 13.68 -16.14 -4.97
CA LEU A 85 13.79 -16.44 -3.54
C LEU A 85 13.32 -15.23 -2.71
N PRO A 86 12.77 -15.45 -1.50
CA PRO A 86 12.47 -14.38 -0.56
C PRO A 86 13.72 -13.54 -0.25
N ARG A 87 13.52 -12.25 0.03
CA ARG A 87 14.58 -11.33 0.44
C ARG A 87 14.26 -10.77 1.82
N ARG A 88 15.30 -10.56 2.62
CA ARG A 88 15.21 -9.89 3.91
C ARG A 88 16.02 -8.61 3.87
N VAL A 89 15.43 -7.54 4.40
CA VAL A 89 16.14 -6.29 4.63
C VAL A 89 15.92 -5.85 6.07
N THR A 90 16.99 -5.46 6.73
CA THR A 90 16.96 -4.87 8.08
C THR A 90 17.26 -3.39 7.98
N ALA A 91 16.41 -2.58 8.59
CA ALA A 91 16.62 -1.14 8.74
C ALA A 91 16.62 -0.78 10.23
N PHE A 92 17.47 0.17 10.60
CA PHE A 92 17.59 0.63 11.98
C PHE A 92 16.90 1.97 12.14
N GLY A 93 16.06 2.08 13.17
CA GLY A 93 15.45 3.32 13.62
C GLY A 93 16.01 3.75 14.97
N TYR A 94 15.61 4.94 15.43
CA TYR A 94 15.89 5.37 16.80
C TYR A 94 14.97 4.61 17.76
N PRO A 95 15.47 4.14 18.91
CA PRO A 95 14.63 3.52 19.93
C PRO A 95 13.55 4.49 20.39
N ASP A 96 12.32 3.99 20.55
CA ASP A 96 11.24 4.79 21.12
C ASP A 96 11.47 4.94 22.64
N PRO A 97 11.62 6.17 23.16
CA PRO A 97 11.79 6.39 24.59
C PRO A 97 10.54 6.01 25.40
N LEU A 98 9.34 6.06 24.81
CA LEU A 98 8.05 5.83 25.47
C LEU A 98 7.70 4.35 25.64
N ILE A 99 8.29 3.45 24.85
CA ILE A 99 8.10 2.01 25.03
C ILE A 99 8.89 1.54 26.27
N SER A 100 8.18 0.99 27.25
CA SER A 100 8.73 0.55 28.54
C SER A 100 9.67 -0.64 28.40
N ASP A 101 9.30 -1.66 27.61
CA ASP A 101 10.14 -2.81 27.31
C ASP A 101 11.04 -2.51 26.11
N LYS A 102 12.31 -2.19 26.39
CA LYS A 102 13.31 -1.90 25.34
C LYS A 102 13.64 -3.10 24.46
N LYS A 103 13.28 -4.33 24.85
CA LYS A 103 13.48 -5.52 24.02
C LYS A 103 12.36 -5.71 22.99
N ARG A 104 11.23 -5.02 23.15
CA ARG A 104 10.03 -5.14 22.30
C ARG A 104 9.83 -3.90 21.43
N GLN A 105 10.83 -3.61 20.59
CA GLN A 105 10.81 -2.47 19.67
C GLN A 105 11.03 -2.86 18.21
N ILE A 106 11.05 -4.16 17.91
CA ILE A 106 11.22 -4.63 16.54
C ILE A 106 9.87 -4.61 15.85
N THR A 107 9.87 -4.16 14.60
CA THR A 107 8.75 -4.30 13.67
C THR A 107 9.18 -5.22 12.54
N LEU A 108 8.41 -6.28 12.33
CA LEU A 108 8.56 -7.18 11.19
C LEU A 108 7.36 -6.98 10.27
N THR A 109 7.63 -6.78 8.98
CA THR A 109 6.58 -6.76 7.94
C THR A 109 7.03 -7.67 6.80
N VAL A 110 6.18 -8.63 6.44
CA VAL A 110 6.35 -9.50 5.29
C VAL A 110 5.47 -8.98 4.16
N GLY A 111 6.10 -8.64 3.04
CA GLY A 111 5.43 -8.14 1.85
C GLY A 111 5.39 -9.17 0.73
N TYR A 112 4.21 -9.43 0.19
CA TYR A 112 3.97 -10.34 -0.93
C TYR A 112 3.64 -9.52 -2.17
N LYS A 113 4.56 -9.45 -3.13
CA LYS A 113 4.27 -8.86 -4.44
C LYS A 113 3.23 -9.73 -5.15
N MET A 114 2.12 -9.11 -5.51
CA MET A 114 1.04 -9.72 -6.28
C MET A 114 1.14 -9.29 -7.73
N LYS A 115 0.53 -10.07 -8.63
CA LYS A 115 0.37 -9.63 -10.02
C LYS A 115 -0.57 -8.42 -10.05
N SER A 116 -0.37 -7.56 -11.04
CA SER A 116 -1.35 -6.53 -11.37
C SER A 116 -2.52 -7.24 -12.04
N TYR A 117 -3.69 -7.20 -11.41
CA TYR A 117 -4.90 -7.81 -11.91
C TYR A 117 -5.89 -6.75 -12.39
N ASP A 118 -6.95 -7.17 -13.09
CA ASP A 118 -8.02 -6.25 -13.47
C ASP A 118 -8.81 -5.74 -12.25
N THR A 119 -9.75 -4.82 -12.48
CA THR A 119 -10.53 -4.20 -11.42
C THR A 119 -11.33 -5.21 -10.59
N TYR A 120 -11.78 -6.32 -11.19
CA TYR A 120 -12.53 -7.34 -10.49
C TYR A 120 -11.64 -8.13 -9.53
N ASP A 121 -10.50 -8.61 -10.03
CA ASP A 121 -9.53 -9.34 -9.21
C ASP A 121 -8.97 -8.45 -8.08
N MET A 122 -8.75 -7.15 -8.33
CA MET A 122 -8.39 -6.20 -7.27
C MET A 122 -9.43 -6.15 -6.15
N PHE A 123 -10.71 -6.09 -6.51
CA PHE A 123 -11.81 -6.11 -5.54
C PHE A 123 -11.89 -7.45 -4.79
N VAL A 124 -11.67 -8.57 -5.47
CA VAL A 124 -11.61 -9.89 -4.82
C VAL A 124 -10.43 -9.94 -3.83
N MET A 125 -9.27 -9.42 -4.22
CA MET A 125 -8.09 -9.39 -3.35
C MET A 125 -8.27 -8.47 -2.13
N SER A 126 -8.95 -7.34 -2.27
CA SER A 126 -9.26 -6.48 -1.12
C SER A 126 -10.23 -7.16 -0.15
N ILE A 127 -11.23 -7.91 -0.64
CA ILE A 127 -12.09 -8.76 0.20
C ILE A 127 -11.28 -9.83 0.92
N ILE A 128 -10.43 -10.56 0.20
CA ILE A 128 -9.57 -11.61 0.79
C ILE A 128 -8.65 -11.01 1.86
N ALA A 129 -8.06 -9.83 1.59
CA ALA A 129 -7.25 -9.14 2.57
C ALA A 129 -8.06 -8.80 3.82
N SER A 130 -9.24 -8.21 3.69
CA SER A 130 -10.12 -7.95 4.84
C SER A 130 -10.46 -9.23 5.62
N LEU A 131 -10.81 -10.33 4.94
CA LEU A 131 -11.08 -11.62 5.62
C LEU A 131 -9.88 -12.20 6.36
N LEU A 132 -8.66 -11.80 5.97
CA LEU A 132 -7.43 -12.24 6.60
C LEU A 132 -7.08 -11.43 7.86
N ILE A 133 -7.41 -10.14 7.91
CA ILE A 133 -6.89 -9.20 8.94
C ILE A 133 -7.94 -8.35 9.67
N ASP A 134 -9.10 -8.06 9.07
CA ASP A 134 -10.04 -7.06 9.57
C ASP A 134 -10.99 -7.63 10.63
N GLY A 135 -10.51 -7.68 11.87
CA GLY A 135 -11.33 -7.93 13.05
C GLY A 135 -10.94 -9.18 13.84
N PRO A 136 -11.56 -9.39 15.01
CA PRO A 136 -11.12 -10.39 15.98
C PRO A 136 -11.33 -11.83 15.50
N ASN A 137 -12.26 -12.05 14.56
CA ASN A 137 -12.55 -13.37 13.99
C ASN A 137 -11.65 -13.71 12.79
N CYS A 138 -10.73 -12.81 12.40
CA CYS A 138 -9.85 -13.01 11.27
C CYS A 138 -8.67 -13.95 11.60
N PRO A 139 -8.21 -14.77 10.64
CA PRO A 139 -7.12 -15.72 10.85
C PRO A 139 -5.82 -15.09 11.37
N PHE A 140 -5.41 -13.93 10.85
CA PHE A 140 -4.19 -13.26 11.35
C PHE A 140 -4.40 -12.62 12.72
N TYR A 141 -5.60 -12.18 13.06
CA TYR A 141 -5.87 -11.67 14.40
C TYR A 141 -5.68 -12.79 15.43
N ALA A 142 -6.34 -13.93 15.22
CA ALA A 142 -6.26 -15.09 16.11
C ALA A 142 -4.83 -15.67 16.23
N SER A 143 -4.04 -15.60 15.15
CA SER A 143 -2.69 -16.19 15.13
C SER A 143 -1.57 -15.23 15.53
N LEU A 144 -1.71 -13.92 15.33
CA LEU A 144 -0.66 -12.93 15.58
C LEU A 144 -0.96 -11.99 16.75
N ILE A 145 -2.21 -11.55 16.90
CA ILE A 145 -2.60 -10.51 17.88
C ILE A 145 -3.09 -11.12 19.19
N GLU A 146 -4.04 -12.05 19.12
CA GLU A 146 -4.62 -12.71 20.30
C GLU A 146 -3.56 -13.38 21.20
N PRO A 147 -2.48 -14.01 20.68
CA PRO A 147 -1.45 -14.60 21.53
C PRO A 147 -0.48 -13.58 22.17
N HIS A 148 -0.65 -12.28 21.89
CA HIS A 148 0.15 -11.18 22.43
C HIS A 148 1.67 -11.25 22.12
N ILE A 149 2.01 -11.80 20.95
CA ILE A 149 3.41 -11.91 20.46
C ILE A 149 4.01 -10.52 20.21
N GLY A 150 3.23 -9.63 19.60
CA GLY A 150 3.54 -8.21 19.40
C GLY A 150 2.65 -7.29 20.23
N LEU A 151 2.86 -5.99 20.09
CA LEU A 151 1.97 -4.96 20.63
C LEU A 151 0.77 -4.71 19.71
N ASP A 152 1.00 -4.73 18.41
CA ASP A 152 0.00 -4.51 17.37
C ASP A 152 0.52 -5.08 16.04
N TYR A 153 -0.29 -5.00 14.98
CA TYR A 153 0.17 -5.20 13.61
C TYR A 153 1.29 -4.24 13.23
N SER A 154 2.07 -4.62 12.22
CA SER A 154 3.04 -3.68 11.65
C SER A 154 2.34 -2.50 10.96
N PRO A 155 2.95 -1.29 10.91
CA PRO A 155 2.32 -0.09 10.36
C PRO A 155 1.89 -0.20 8.89
N ILE A 156 2.52 -1.11 8.15
CA ILE A 156 2.14 -1.46 6.79
C ILE A 156 1.46 -2.82 6.85
N LEU A 157 0.18 -2.82 6.48
CA LEU A 157 -0.74 -3.93 6.69
C LEU A 157 -1.76 -3.97 5.55
N GLY A 158 -2.18 -5.17 5.17
CA GLY A 158 -3.27 -5.39 4.24
C GLY A 158 -2.87 -5.23 2.78
N TYR A 159 -3.86 -4.89 1.95
CA TYR A 159 -3.72 -4.81 0.51
C TYR A 159 -3.36 -3.38 0.06
N ILE A 160 -2.25 -3.24 -0.65
CA ILE A 160 -1.67 -1.97 -1.10
C ILE A 160 -1.93 -1.82 -2.60
N GLU A 161 -2.69 -0.78 -2.95
CA GLU A 161 -3.23 -0.53 -4.28
C GLU A 161 -2.67 0.74 -4.94
N GLU A 162 -1.74 1.43 -4.31
CA GLU A 162 -1.16 2.68 -4.81
C GLU A 162 0.02 2.46 -5.75
N THR A 163 0.43 1.20 -5.97
CA THR A 163 1.58 0.81 -6.79
C THR A 163 1.20 -0.02 -8.01
N LYS A 164 1.98 0.07 -9.09
CA LYS A 164 1.78 -0.66 -10.36
C LYS A 164 1.58 -2.17 -10.14
N HIS A 165 2.44 -2.76 -9.32
CA HIS A 165 2.28 -4.11 -8.77
C HIS A 165 1.64 -3.99 -7.40
N ARG A 166 0.60 -4.78 -7.15
CA ARG A 166 -0.11 -4.79 -5.86
C ARG A 166 0.73 -5.53 -4.83
N ILE A 167 0.58 -5.19 -3.55
CA ILE A 167 1.30 -5.85 -2.47
C ILE A 167 0.31 -6.23 -1.38
N PHE A 168 0.43 -7.42 -0.81
CA PHE A 168 -0.16 -7.72 0.49
C PHE A 168 0.92 -7.67 1.57
N ALA A 169 0.66 -6.98 2.67
CA ALA A 169 1.58 -6.84 3.78
C ALA A 169 0.97 -7.38 5.08
N ILE A 170 1.76 -8.10 5.86
CA ILE A 170 1.36 -8.58 7.19
C ILE A 170 2.57 -8.68 8.10
N GLY A 171 2.35 -8.46 9.39
CA GLY A 171 3.45 -8.44 10.35
C GLY A 171 3.02 -7.90 11.69
N LEU A 172 3.99 -7.77 12.60
CA LEU A 172 3.79 -7.29 13.96
C LEU A 172 4.79 -6.19 14.30
N ALA A 173 4.34 -5.23 15.08
CA ALA A 173 5.16 -4.25 15.77
C ALA A 173 5.31 -4.62 17.26
N GLY A 174 6.41 -4.22 17.87
CA GLY A 174 6.66 -4.45 19.29
C GLY A 174 6.98 -5.92 19.64
N ILE A 175 7.66 -6.62 18.74
CA ILE A 175 8.16 -7.98 18.98
C ILE A 175 9.60 -7.95 19.51
N GLY A 176 10.03 -9.04 20.13
CA GLY A 176 11.43 -9.29 20.50
C GLY A 176 12.24 -9.89 19.36
N GLU A 177 13.57 -9.84 19.47
CA GLU A 177 14.47 -10.42 18.47
C GLU A 177 14.30 -11.94 18.33
N SER A 178 14.02 -12.63 19.43
CA SER A 178 13.74 -14.07 19.46
C SER A 178 12.43 -14.46 18.77
N ASP A 179 11.51 -13.51 18.58
CA ASP A 179 10.18 -13.79 18.04
C ASP A 179 10.13 -13.70 16.52
N ILE A 180 11.14 -13.12 15.86
CA ILE A 180 11.14 -12.82 14.42
C ILE A 180 10.83 -14.08 13.60
N GLU A 181 11.61 -15.14 13.78
CA GLU A 181 11.44 -16.39 13.02
C GLU A 181 10.11 -17.08 13.36
N ASN A 182 9.67 -16.98 14.61
CA ASN A 182 8.38 -17.52 15.03
C ASN A 182 7.21 -16.80 14.32
N VAL A 183 7.25 -15.47 14.23
CA VAL A 183 6.22 -14.67 13.53
C VAL A 183 6.16 -15.01 12.04
N GLU A 184 7.29 -15.16 11.36
CA GLU A 184 7.32 -15.58 9.94
C GLU A 184 6.70 -16.96 9.75
N ASN A 185 7.03 -17.91 10.64
CA ASN A 185 6.47 -19.25 10.61
C ASN A 185 4.96 -19.25 10.87
N ILE A 186 4.47 -18.40 11.79
CA ILE A 186 3.04 -18.24 12.03
C ILE A 186 2.35 -17.69 10.79
N ILE A 187 2.93 -16.67 10.14
CA ILE A 187 2.35 -16.09 8.92
C ILE A 187 2.16 -17.17 7.84
N GLN A 188 3.21 -17.97 7.58
CA GLN A 188 3.16 -19.05 6.60
C GLN A 188 2.11 -20.12 6.96
N ARG A 189 2.08 -20.56 8.23
CA ARG A 189 1.11 -21.57 8.71
C ARG A 189 -0.33 -21.06 8.64
N THR A 190 -0.56 -19.78 8.93
CA THR A 190 -1.90 -19.19 8.83
C THR A 190 -2.38 -19.16 7.38
N PHE A 191 -1.53 -18.82 6.42
CA PHE A 191 -1.88 -18.94 5.00
C PHE A 191 -2.21 -20.39 4.61
N GLU A 192 -1.37 -21.36 4.99
CA GLU A 192 -1.62 -22.78 4.70
C GLU A 192 -2.95 -23.26 5.29
N LYS A 193 -3.26 -22.85 6.53
CA LYS A 193 -4.53 -23.15 7.18
C LYS A 193 -5.71 -22.57 6.39
N VAL A 194 -5.66 -21.29 6.02
CA VAL A 194 -6.71 -20.63 5.25
C VAL A 194 -6.90 -21.28 3.88
N VAL A 195 -5.83 -21.70 3.21
CA VAL A 195 -5.92 -22.42 1.93
C VAL A 195 -6.61 -23.77 2.09
N ASN A 196 -6.33 -24.49 3.18
CA ASN A 196 -6.90 -25.83 3.42
C ASN A 196 -8.34 -25.81 3.93
N GLU A 197 -8.66 -24.86 4.81
CA GLU A 197 -9.95 -24.81 5.52
C GLU A 197 -10.93 -23.82 4.89
N GLY A 198 -10.43 -22.84 4.13
CA GLY A 198 -11.20 -21.73 3.60
C GLY A 198 -11.56 -20.69 4.66
N PHE A 199 -12.47 -19.78 4.29
CA PHE A 199 -13.06 -18.81 5.20
C PHE A 199 -14.44 -19.28 5.68
N ASP A 200 -14.81 -18.86 6.89
CA ASP A 200 -16.16 -19.06 7.37
C ASP A 200 -17.17 -18.32 6.47
N LYS A 201 -18.22 -19.03 6.04
CA LYS A 201 -19.20 -18.48 5.09
C LYS A 201 -19.99 -17.32 5.66
N GLN A 202 -20.29 -17.34 6.96
CA GLN A 202 -21.03 -16.25 7.59
C GLN A 202 -20.17 -14.99 7.60
N HIS A 203 -18.89 -15.13 7.95
CA HIS A 203 -17.95 -14.02 7.93
C HIS A 203 -17.78 -13.40 6.52
N VAL A 204 -17.74 -14.23 5.48
CA VAL A 204 -17.74 -13.75 4.09
C VAL A 204 -19.00 -12.92 3.78
N ASN A 205 -20.17 -13.42 4.17
CA ASN A 205 -21.44 -12.71 3.95
C ASN A 205 -21.49 -11.39 4.73
N ASP A 206 -21.09 -11.38 6.00
CA ASP A 206 -21.09 -10.19 6.85
C ASP A 206 -20.19 -9.07 6.28
N LEU A 207 -19.04 -9.45 5.70
CA LEU A 207 -18.15 -8.50 5.03
C LEU A 207 -18.80 -7.93 3.76
N ILE A 208 -19.45 -8.76 2.95
CA ILE A 208 -20.17 -8.31 1.74
C ILE A 208 -21.31 -7.35 2.13
N ASP A 209 -22.11 -7.69 3.14
CA ASP A 209 -23.18 -6.84 3.65
C ASP A 209 -22.64 -5.48 4.13
N THR A 210 -21.50 -5.50 4.82
CA THR A 210 -20.82 -4.28 5.28
C THR A 210 -20.36 -3.42 4.09
N LEU A 211 -19.81 -4.04 3.04
CA LEU A 211 -19.43 -3.34 1.82
C LEU A 211 -20.65 -2.74 1.12
N GLU A 212 -21.76 -3.48 1.01
CA GLU A 212 -23.01 -2.94 0.46
C GLU A 212 -23.52 -1.72 1.23
N LEU A 213 -23.49 -1.77 2.57
CA LEU A 213 -23.89 -0.65 3.41
C LEU A 213 -23.01 0.57 3.19
N LYS A 214 -21.69 0.37 3.05
CA LYS A 214 -20.75 1.45 2.71
C LYS A 214 -21.13 2.07 1.36
N PHE A 215 -21.39 1.28 0.31
CA PHE A 215 -21.78 1.83 -0.99
C PHE A 215 -23.13 2.57 -0.94
N LYS A 216 -24.12 2.04 -0.22
CA LYS A 216 -25.44 2.69 -0.05
C LYS A 216 -25.34 4.02 0.69
N HIS A 217 -24.52 4.12 1.73
CA HIS A 217 -24.31 5.39 2.46
C HIS A 217 -23.63 6.48 1.60
N HIS A 218 -22.87 6.09 0.57
CA HIS A 218 -22.24 7.02 -0.37
C HIS A 218 -23.16 7.42 -1.53
N THR A 219 -24.38 6.89 -1.59
CA THR A 219 -25.40 7.33 -2.56
C THR A 219 -26.30 8.34 -1.85
N PRO A 220 -26.19 9.66 -2.09
CA PRO A 220 -27.16 10.60 -1.59
C PRO A 220 -28.49 10.32 -2.32
N SER A 221 -29.55 10.09 -1.55
CA SER A 221 -30.93 10.24 -2.01
C SER A 221 -31.18 11.63 -2.59
#